data_AF-A0A941UVN5-F1
#
_entry.id   AF-A0A941UVN5-F1
#
_cell.length_a   1.000
_cell.length_b   1.000
_cell.length_c   1.000
_cell.angle_alpha   90.00
_cell.angle_beta   90.00
_cell.angle_gamma   90.00
#
_symmetry.space_group_name_H-M   'P 1'
#
loop_
_entity.id
_entity.type
_entity.pdbx_description
1 polymer ?
#
loop_
_entity_poly.entity_id
_entity_poly.type
_entity_poly.pdbx_seq_one_letter_code
_entity_poly.pdbx_strand_id
1 'polypeptide(L)'
;MPALDGQFLPAGSTDSERAFCHMLQRMRTTLPQGMPARDALFAVVAELAREIGAHGEFNFLLSNGECLFAHCSTRLSYIVRQAPFSVAHLKDQDVAVDFNDVTDPDDRVAVIATTALTDNEIWSTVAPGTLLLFADGAPVAAARTVASAT
;
A
#
# COMPACT_ATOMS: atom_id res chain seq x y z
N MET A 1 -2.23 5.38 20.41
CA MET A 1 -2.00 4.00 19.95
C MET A 1 -2.38 3.00 21.04
N PRO A 2 -3.06 1.89 20.71
CA PRO A 2 -3.40 0.84 21.67
C PRO A 2 -2.18 0.06 22.20
N ALA A 3 -2.37 -0.68 23.29
CA ALA A 3 -1.33 -1.48 23.94
C ALA A 3 -1.11 -2.84 23.25
N LEU A 4 0.15 -3.27 23.14
CA LEU A 4 0.54 -4.59 22.63
C LEU A 4 0.47 -5.64 23.75
N ASP A 5 0.09 -6.87 23.41
CA ASP A 5 -0.03 -8.01 24.34
C ASP A 5 1.26 -8.83 24.50
N GLY A 6 2.31 -8.46 23.75
CA GLY A 6 3.64 -9.08 23.79
C GLY A 6 3.87 -10.20 22.76
N GLN A 7 2.86 -10.59 21.97
CA GLN A 7 3.06 -11.60 20.92
C GLN A 7 3.84 -11.08 19.71
N PHE A 8 3.66 -9.79 19.40
CA PHE A 8 4.41 -9.06 18.40
C PHE A 8 5.07 -7.86 19.08
N LEU A 9 6.39 -7.77 18.98
CA LEU A 9 7.18 -6.72 19.59
C LEU A 9 7.92 -5.92 18.51
N PRO A 10 7.92 -4.58 18.59
CA PRO A 10 8.72 -3.77 17.68
C PRO A 10 10.19 -4.08 17.92
N ALA A 11 10.97 -4.15 16.84
CA ALA A 11 12.42 -4.33 16.94
C ALA A 11 13.11 -3.03 17.41
N GLY A 12 12.61 -1.88 16.94
CA GLY A 12 13.01 -0.55 17.37
C GLY A 12 11.98 0.14 18.26
N SER A 13 12.02 1.47 18.22
CA SER A 13 11.21 2.36 19.07
C SER A 13 10.28 3.27 18.27
N THR A 14 10.18 3.07 16.95
CA THR A 14 9.37 3.94 16.09
C THR A 14 7.87 3.71 16.30
N ASP A 15 7.09 4.75 16.01
CA ASP A 15 5.63 4.67 15.97
C ASP A 15 5.15 3.70 14.87
N SER A 16 5.82 3.69 13.73
CA SER A 16 5.52 2.85 12.58
C SER A 16 5.68 1.36 12.89
N GLU A 17 6.75 0.96 13.58
CA GLU A 17 6.92 -0.43 14.04
C GLU A 17 5.84 -0.82 15.05
N ARG A 18 5.50 0.08 15.97
CA ARG A 18 4.42 -0.16 16.94
C ARG A 18 3.07 -0.31 16.26
N ALA A 19 2.78 0.51 15.25
CA ALA A 19 1.58 0.40 14.42
C ALA A 19 1.54 -0.93 13.67
N PHE A 20 2.65 -1.36 13.07
CA PHE A 20 2.75 -2.64 12.40
C PHE A 20 2.52 -3.82 13.36
N CYS A 21 3.16 -3.84 14.53
CA CYS A 21 2.91 -4.88 15.54
C CYS A 21 1.46 -4.91 16.01
N HIS A 22 0.83 -3.73 16.19
CA HIS A 22 -0.59 -3.63 16.53
C HIS A 22 -1.48 -4.23 15.43
N MET A 23 -1.19 -3.94 14.16
CA MET A 23 -1.90 -4.54 13.03
C MET A 23 -1.80 -6.07 13.05
N LEU A 24 -0.59 -6.62 13.23
CA LEU A 24 -0.37 -8.07 13.29
C LEU A 24 -1.13 -8.73 14.46
N GLN A 25 -1.06 -8.13 15.65
CA GLN A 25 -1.79 -8.61 16.81
C GLN A 25 -3.30 -8.63 16.55
N ARG A 26 -3.84 -7.54 15.99
CA ARG A 26 -5.27 -7.44 15.68
C ARG A 26 -5.70 -8.43 14.61
N MET A 27 -4.91 -8.61 13.56
CA MET A 27 -5.18 -9.62 12.54
C MET A 27 -5.20 -11.02 13.15
N ARG A 28 -4.21 -11.37 13.98
CA ARG A 28 -4.16 -12.68 14.66
C ARG A 28 -5.38 -12.94 15.54
N THR A 29 -5.84 -11.93 16.28
CA THR A 29 -7.04 -12.05 17.14
C THR A 29 -8.33 -12.15 16.33
N THR A 30 -8.42 -11.43 15.20
CA THR A 30 -9.64 -11.36 14.38
C THR A 30 -9.73 -12.52 13.38
N LEU A 31 -8.60 -13.14 13.03
CA LEU A 31 -8.46 -14.20 12.03
C LEU A 31 -7.83 -15.46 12.66
N PRO A 32 -8.48 -16.11 13.64
CA PRO A 32 -7.87 -17.21 14.42
C PRO A 32 -7.62 -18.49 13.60
N GLN A 33 -8.26 -18.63 12.44
CA GLN A 33 -8.14 -19.81 11.58
C GLN A 33 -7.01 -19.71 10.54
N GLY A 34 -6.15 -18.68 10.64
CA GLY A 34 -5.06 -18.45 9.70
C GLY A 34 -5.41 -17.49 8.56
N MET A 35 -4.75 -17.62 7.41
CA MET A 35 -4.91 -16.71 6.28
C MET A 35 -6.34 -16.82 5.72
N PRO A 36 -7.13 -15.73 5.75
CA PRO A 36 -8.50 -15.75 5.24
C PRO A 36 -8.52 -15.52 3.73
N ALA A 37 -9.72 -15.54 3.14
CA ALA A 37 -9.91 -15.01 1.80
C ALA A 37 -9.48 -13.54 1.71
N ARG A 38 -8.96 -13.15 0.55
CA ARG A 38 -8.43 -11.80 0.29
C ARG A 38 -9.38 -10.68 0.67
N ASP A 39 -10.67 -10.81 0.37
CA ASP A 39 -11.68 -9.79 0.68
C ASP A 39 -11.91 -9.62 2.18
N ALA A 40 -11.85 -10.71 2.94
CA ALA A 40 -11.93 -10.67 4.41
C ALA A 40 -10.67 -10.03 5.01
N LEU A 41 -9.48 -10.35 4.48
CA LEU A 41 -8.25 -9.68 4.89
C LEU A 41 -8.32 -8.17 4.60
N PHE A 42 -8.81 -7.80 3.41
CA PHE A 42 -8.97 -6.40 3.01
C PHE A 42 -9.91 -5.63 3.95
N ALA A 43 -11.03 -6.23 4.36
CA ALA A 43 -11.94 -5.63 5.32
C ALA A 43 -11.25 -5.35 6.66
N VAL A 44 -10.49 -6.31 7.20
CA VAL A 44 -9.75 -6.15 8.45
C VAL A 44 -8.67 -5.06 8.33
N VAL A 45 -7.92 -5.03 7.23
CA VAL A 45 -6.90 -3.99 6.99
C VAL A 45 -7.56 -2.60 6.90
N ALA A 46 -8.72 -2.48 6.26
CA ALA A 46 -9.46 -1.22 6.16
C ALA A 46 -9.93 -0.71 7.52
N GLU A 47 -10.39 -1.60 8.41
CA GLU A 47 -10.73 -1.24 9.79
C GLU A 47 -9.51 -0.76 10.58
N LEU A 48 -8.39 -1.47 10.48
CA LEU A 48 -7.15 -1.09 11.15
C LEU A 48 -6.59 0.24 10.65
N ALA A 49 -6.66 0.48 9.34
CA ALA A 49 -6.26 1.75 8.75
C ALA A 49 -7.09 2.92 9.27
N ARG A 50 -8.41 2.73 9.49
CA ARG A 50 -9.26 3.75 10.13
C ARG A 50 -8.90 3.99 11.58
N GLU A 51 -8.71 2.92 12.35
CA GLU A 51 -8.37 2.99 13.77
C GLU A 51 -7.04 3.69 14.01
N ILE A 52 -6.00 3.29 13.27
CA ILE A 52 -4.65 3.85 13.44
C ILE A 52 -4.60 5.26 12.86
N GLY A 53 -5.20 5.49 11.69
CA GLY A 53 -5.25 6.81 11.04
C GLY A 53 -6.01 7.87 11.85
N ALA A 54 -6.88 7.48 12.79
CA ALA A 54 -7.50 8.41 13.73
C ALA A 54 -6.49 9.05 14.71
N HIS A 55 -5.27 8.52 14.80
CA HIS A 55 -4.22 9.03 15.68
C HIS A 55 -3.17 9.90 14.97
N GLY A 56 -3.24 10.06 13.63
CA GLY A 56 -2.31 10.88 12.87
C GLY A 56 -2.14 10.42 11.42
N GLU A 57 -1.14 10.98 10.75
CA GLU A 57 -0.77 10.55 9.40
C GLU A 57 -0.36 9.07 9.40
N PHE A 58 -0.89 8.29 8.46
CA PHE A 58 -0.68 6.86 8.39
C PHE A 58 -0.67 6.34 6.95
N ASN A 59 0.24 6.86 6.11
CA ASN A 59 0.48 6.23 4.81
C ASN A 59 1.27 4.94 5.01
N PHE A 60 0.83 3.84 4.41
CA PHE A 60 1.58 2.58 4.47
C PHE A 60 1.41 1.74 3.21
N LEU A 61 2.40 0.89 2.99
CA LEU A 61 2.34 -0.25 2.09
C LEU A 61 2.48 -1.52 2.94
N LEU A 62 1.60 -2.49 2.74
CA LEU A 62 1.60 -3.77 3.46
C LEU A 62 1.40 -4.90 2.46
N SER A 63 2.19 -5.97 2.55
CA SER A 63 2.09 -7.12 1.65
C SER A 63 2.19 -8.43 2.41
N ASN A 64 1.52 -9.46 1.89
CA ASN A 64 1.69 -10.86 2.31
C ASN A 64 2.42 -11.71 1.26
N GLY A 65 2.95 -11.09 0.20
CA GLY A 65 3.60 -11.76 -0.93
C GLY A 65 2.67 -12.07 -2.12
N GLU A 66 1.36 -12.15 -1.91
CA GLU A 66 0.37 -12.39 -2.98
C GLU A 66 -0.36 -11.12 -3.40
N CYS A 67 -0.58 -10.19 -2.46
CA CYS A 67 -1.26 -8.93 -2.70
C CYS A 67 -0.61 -7.78 -1.92
N LEU A 68 -0.87 -6.56 -2.37
CA LEU A 68 -0.35 -5.34 -1.76
C LEU A 68 -1.49 -4.42 -1.35
N PHE A 69 -1.51 -4.03 -0.08
CA PHE A 69 -2.37 -2.98 0.45
C PHE A 69 -1.62 -1.66 0.43
N ALA A 70 -2.27 -0.61 -0.06
CA ALA A 70 -1.71 0.73 -0.10
C ALA A 70 -2.70 1.72 0.51
N HIS A 71 -2.34 2.32 1.64
CA HIS A 71 -3.17 3.29 2.34
C HIS A 71 -2.66 4.70 2.11
N CYS A 72 -3.57 5.59 1.68
CA CYS A 72 -3.30 6.99 1.47
C CYS A 72 -4.03 7.83 2.53
N SER A 73 -3.32 8.33 3.53
CA SER A 73 -3.83 9.31 4.48
C SER A 73 -3.58 10.76 4.03
N THR A 74 -2.51 11.02 3.27
CA THR A 74 -2.16 12.38 2.78
C THR A 74 -1.93 12.42 1.28
N ARG A 75 -0.85 11.82 0.78
CA ARG A 75 -0.50 11.81 -0.64
C ARG A 75 0.01 10.44 -1.03
N LEU A 76 -0.57 9.92 -2.10
CA LEU A 76 -0.14 8.70 -2.74
C LEU A 76 -0.56 8.73 -4.20
N SER A 77 0.27 8.19 -5.06
CA SER A 77 0.00 8.02 -6.48
C SER A 77 0.41 6.62 -6.89
N TYR A 78 -0.22 6.10 -7.93
CA TYR A 78 0.22 4.87 -8.57
C TYR A 78 0.15 4.96 -10.09
N ILE A 79 0.90 4.09 -10.74
CA ILE A 79 0.80 3.83 -12.18
C ILE A 79 0.79 2.32 -12.39
N VAL A 80 0.04 1.86 -13.38
CA VAL A 80 0.06 0.47 -13.84
C VAL A 80 0.70 0.47 -15.22
N ARG A 81 1.82 -0.25 -15.35
CA ARG A 81 2.53 -0.48 -16.61
C ARG A 81 2.20 -1.88 -17.10
N GLN A 82 1.87 -1.99 -18.38
CA GLN A 82 1.63 -3.26 -19.07
C GLN A 82 1.98 -3.06 -20.54
N ALA A 83 2.18 -4.15 -21.29
CA ALA A 83 2.53 -4.04 -22.70
C ALA A 83 1.47 -3.27 -23.51
N PRO A 84 1.89 -2.49 -24.52
CA PRO A 84 3.29 -2.20 -24.88
C PRO A 84 3.95 -1.26 -23.86
N PHE A 85 5.13 -1.62 -23.34
CA PHE A 85 5.82 -0.80 -22.35
C PHE A 85 6.45 0.42 -23.02
N SER A 86 6.30 1.57 -22.37
CA SER A 86 6.96 2.82 -22.76
C SER A 86 8.24 3.03 -21.96
N VAL A 87 9.19 3.77 -22.53
CA VAL A 87 10.36 4.27 -21.80
C VAL A 87 9.91 5.26 -20.74
N ALA A 88 10.25 5.00 -19.47
CA ALA A 88 9.91 5.87 -18.37
C ALA A 88 11.04 6.87 -18.09
N HIS A 89 10.71 8.16 -17.97
CA HIS A 89 11.67 9.22 -17.66
C HIS A 89 11.50 9.67 -16.21
N LEU A 90 12.52 9.43 -15.37
CA LEU A 90 12.47 9.81 -13.95
C LEU A 90 12.60 11.34 -13.80
N LYS A 91 11.81 11.95 -12.91
CA LYS A 91 11.82 13.40 -12.67
C LYS A 91 13.09 13.89 -11.97
N ASP A 92 13.57 13.09 -11.02
CA ASP A 92 14.61 13.53 -10.08
C ASP A 92 16.03 13.14 -10.55
N GLN A 93 16.14 12.38 -11.64
CA GLN A 93 17.40 11.94 -12.23
C GLN A 93 17.22 11.95 -13.75
N ASP A 94 18.22 12.44 -14.51
CA ASP A 94 18.27 12.33 -15.98
C ASP A 94 18.53 10.87 -16.42
N VAL A 95 17.76 9.93 -15.88
CA VAL A 95 17.86 8.49 -16.08
C VAL A 95 16.52 8.02 -16.63
N ALA A 96 16.58 7.43 -17.82
CA ALA A 96 15.46 6.74 -18.42
C ALA A 96 15.59 5.23 -18.19
N VAL A 97 14.49 4.57 -17.89
CA VAL A 97 14.41 3.10 -17.80
C VAL A 97 13.50 2.60 -18.89
N ASP A 98 14.03 1.79 -19.82
CA ASP A 98 13.21 1.04 -20.77
C ASP A 98 12.72 -0.24 -20.08
N PHE A 99 11.41 -0.32 -19.86
CA PHE A 99 10.80 -1.47 -19.22
C PHE A 99 10.73 -2.69 -20.15
N ASN A 100 10.76 -2.49 -21.48
CA ASN A 100 10.74 -3.62 -22.43
C ASN A 100 11.94 -4.55 -22.25
N ASP A 101 13.07 -4.06 -21.75
CA ASP A 101 14.29 -4.85 -21.57
C ASP A 101 14.20 -5.83 -20.38
N VAL A 102 13.17 -5.71 -19.52
CA VAL A 102 13.06 -6.44 -18.25
C VAL A 102 11.67 -7.03 -17.98
N THR A 103 10.76 -6.99 -18.95
CA THR A 103 9.38 -7.49 -18.80
C THR A 103 8.93 -8.31 -20.02
N ASP A 104 8.09 -9.30 -19.78
CA ASP A 104 7.37 -10.03 -20.83
C ASP A 104 6.09 -9.28 -21.27
N PRO A 105 5.57 -9.52 -22.49
CA PRO A 105 4.35 -8.86 -22.98
C PRO A 105 3.10 -9.07 -22.11
N ASP A 106 3.06 -10.15 -21.34
CA ASP A 106 1.96 -10.47 -20.42
C ASP A 106 2.16 -9.87 -19.02
N ASP A 107 3.31 -9.23 -18.76
CA ASP A 107 3.60 -8.62 -17.47
C ASP A 107 2.75 -7.38 -17.22
N ARG A 108 2.35 -7.24 -15.96
CA ARG A 108 1.71 -6.04 -15.44
C ARG A 108 2.34 -5.65 -14.11
N VAL A 109 2.79 -4.40 -14.04
CA VAL A 109 3.53 -3.87 -12.90
C VAL A 109 2.84 -2.63 -12.36
N ALA A 110 2.43 -2.66 -11.10
CA ALA A 110 2.00 -1.47 -10.38
C ALA A 110 3.18 -0.83 -9.65
N VAL A 111 3.42 0.46 -9.89
CA VAL A 111 4.36 1.27 -9.11
C VAL A 111 3.55 2.22 -8.24
N ILE A 112 3.81 2.22 -6.93
CA ILE A 112 3.15 3.07 -5.95
C ILE A 112 4.21 3.97 -5.30
N ALA A 113 3.94 5.27 -5.25
CA ALA A 113 4.85 6.26 -4.67
C ALA A 113 4.07 7.40 -4.03
N THR A 114 4.70 8.19 -3.15
CA THR A 114 4.08 9.36 -2.52
C THR A 114 3.62 10.40 -3.55
N THR A 115 4.39 10.55 -4.63
CA THR A 115 4.10 11.43 -5.77
C THR A 115 4.59 10.79 -7.06
N ALA A 116 4.03 11.21 -8.20
CA ALA A 116 4.44 10.73 -9.52
C ALA A 116 5.95 10.91 -9.76
N LEU A 117 6.65 9.80 -10.04
CA LEU A 117 8.11 9.74 -10.23
C LEU A 117 8.56 10.06 -11.65
N THR A 118 7.64 10.05 -12.61
CA THR A 118 7.92 10.28 -14.04
C THR A 118 7.03 11.38 -14.59
N ASP A 119 7.54 12.16 -15.55
CA ASP A 119 6.85 13.30 -16.16
C ASP A 119 6.28 13.01 -17.55
N ASN A 120 6.68 11.89 -18.15
CA ASN A 120 6.23 11.43 -19.45
C ASN A 120 5.15 10.32 -19.37
N GLU A 121 4.62 10.04 -18.17
CA GLU A 121 3.57 9.05 -17.94
C GLU A 121 2.41 9.62 -17.10
N ILE A 122 1.22 9.00 -17.22
CA ILE A 122 0.03 9.40 -16.47
C ILE A 122 -0.05 8.59 -15.17
N TRP A 123 0.11 9.27 -14.05
CA TRP A 123 -0.09 8.70 -12.72
C TRP A 123 -1.50 8.94 -12.20
N SER A 124 -2.07 7.93 -11.56
CA SER A 124 -3.32 8.03 -10.83
C SER A 124 -3.08 8.53 -9.41
N THR A 125 -3.64 9.68 -9.06
CA THR A 125 -3.62 10.20 -7.69
C THR A 125 -4.66 9.48 -6.84
N VAL A 126 -4.25 8.97 -5.68
CA VAL A 126 -5.15 8.34 -4.72
C VAL A 126 -5.77 9.41 -3.84
N ALA A 127 -7.09 9.37 -3.67
CA ALA A 127 -7.78 10.28 -2.76
C ALA A 127 -7.33 10.00 -1.30
N PRO A 128 -7.01 11.03 -0.49
CA PRO A 128 -6.77 10.85 0.94
C PRO A 128 -7.95 10.15 1.64
N GLY A 129 -7.66 9.32 2.64
CA GLY A 129 -8.64 8.45 3.28
C GLY A 129 -9.09 7.29 2.38
N THR A 130 -8.15 6.70 1.64
CA THR A 130 -8.41 5.53 0.78
C THR A 130 -7.42 4.42 1.07
N LEU A 131 -7.93 3.20 1.20
CA LEU A 131 -7.15 1.97 1.11
C LEU A 131 -7.39 1.32 -0.24
N LEU A 132 -6.33 0.99 -0.96
CA LEU A 132 -6.35 0.20 -2.18
C LEU A 132 -5.78 -1.19 -1.92
N LEU A 133 -6.36 -2.19 -2.59
CA LEU A 133 -5.82 -3.54 -2.70
C LEU A 133 -5.36 -3.76 -4.13
N PHE A 134 -4.10 -4.15 -4.29
CA PHE A 134 -3.51 -4.55 -5.55
C PHE A 134 -3.30 -6.06 -5.59
N ALA A 135 -3.64 -6.67 -6.72
CA ALA A 135 -3.35 -8.05 -7.05
C ALA A 135 -2.99 -8.13 -8.54
N ASP A 136 -2.05 -9.01 -8.88
CA ASP A 136 -1.60 -9.22 -10.26
C ASP A 136 -1.23 -7.90 -10.98
N GLY A 137 -0.59 -6.96 -10.28
CA GLY A 137 -0.16 -5.68 -10.83
C GLY A 137 -1.26 -4.63 -11.09
N ALA A 138 -2.49 -4.82 -10.60
CA ALA A 138 -3.58 -3.85 -10.75
C ALA A 138 -4.37 -3.61 -9.46
N PRO A 139 -4.98 -2.43 -9.27
CA PRO A 139 -5.92 -2.20 -8.18
C PRO A 139 -7.19 -3.02 -8.44
N VAL A 140 -7.58 -3.86 -7.47
CA VAL A 140 -8.74 -4.76 -7.56
C VAL A 140 -9.85 -4.43 -6.56
N ALA A 141 -9.55 -3.68 -5.50
CA ALA A 141 -10.55 -3.17 -4.56
C ALA A 141 -10.11 -1.85 -3.92
N ALA A 142 -11.09 -1.09 -3.43
CA ALA A 142 -10.89 0.17 -2.72
C ALA A 142 -11.86 0.29 -1.55
N ALA A 143 -11.41 0.88 -0.44
CA ALA A 143 -12.22 1.16 0.74
C ALA A 143 -11.94 2.57 1.26
N ARG A 144 -12.99 3.21 1.81
CA ARG A 144 -12.85 4.50 2.51
C ARG A 144 -12.30 4.30 3.92
N THR A 145 -11.38 5.18 4.28
CA THR A 145 -10.71 5.23 5.57
C THR A 145 -10.66 6.67 6.09
N VAL A 146 -9.65 7.02 6.89
CA VAL A 146 -9.48 8.34 7.49
C VAL A 146 -8.33 9.06 6.78
N ALA A 147 -8.60 10.25 6.27
CA ALA A 147 -7.55 11.16 5.81
C ALA A 147 -6.89 11.84 7.01
N SER A 148 -5.60 12.17 6.91
CA SER A 148 -4.97 13.02 7.92
C SER A 148 -5.66 14.38 7.93
N ALA A 149 -5.96 14.91 9.11
CA ALA A 149 -6.33 16.31 9.24
C ALA A 149 -5.16 17.16 8.71
N THR A 150 -5.49 18.13 7.86
CA THR A 150 -4.51 19.05 7.25
C THR A 150 -4.14 20.14 8.24
#